data_AF-A0A1Z4LXI3-F1
#
_entry.id   AF-A0A1Z4LXI3-F1
#
_cell.length_a   1.000
_cell.length_b   1.000
_cell.length_c   1.000
_cell.angle_alpha   90.00
_cell.angle_beta   90.00
_cell.angle_gamma   90.00
#
_symmetry.space_group_name_H-M   'P 1'
#
loop_
_entity.id
_entity.type
_entity.pdbx_description
1 polymer ?
#
loop_
_entity_poly.entity_id
_entity_poly.type
_entity_poly.pdbx_seq_one_letter_code
_entity_poly.pdbx_strand_id
1 'polypeptide(L)'
;MTEDAAVFGGLKNMIDGLTNAYELYKPKMIAVSTTCMAEVIGDDLGSFIGNAKNEGGIPEDLPVPFAHTPSFVGSHITGYDNMMKGILQNLTQGKKKDKTNGKINIIPGFDTYVGNLREVKRIAKLMGIDYTLLADNSDYVDAPNDGKFNMYPKGTKLEDAADSCNAEATICLQAHSTPKTREYIQKEWKQATSVVRPWGIRGTDEFLMKLSELTGKPIPQELEEERGRAVDAMTDSHAWLHGKRFAIYGDPDLVYGMTSFLMELGAEPVHVLVHNSNNEFKAEIQELCSSNDYGKGATFWPGKDLWHMRSLMCWLSSQKNRKLLRGKALFS
;
A
#
# COMPACT_ATOMS: atom_id res chain seq x y z
N MET A 1 27.04 -8.79 -5.20
CA MET A 1 28.16 -7.93 -4.78
C MET A 1 28.80 -8.54 -3.54
N THR A 2 30.12 -8.61 -3.50
CA THR A 2 30.96 -9.04 -2.35
C THR A 2 31.80 -7.86 -1.86
N GLU A 3 32.71 -8.07 -0.91
CA GLU A 3 33.62 -7.03 -0.40
C GLU A 3 34.45 -6.35 -1.51
N ASP A 4 34.82 -7.08 -2.57
CA ASP A 4 35.53 -6.51 -3.72
C ASP A 4 34.77 -5.35 -4.39
N ALA A 5 33.43 -5.42 -4.38
CA ALA A 5 32.58 -4.36 -4.94
C ALA A 5 32.64 -3.06 -4.11
N ALA A 6 33.12 -3.10 -2.87
CA ALA A 6 33.36 -1.89 -2.08
C ALA A 6 34.53 -1.06 -2.63
N VAL A 7 35.44 -1.67 -3.41
CA VAL A 7 36.58 -0.97 -4.02
C VAL A 7 36.24 -0.45 -5.42
N PHE A 8 35.53 -1.25 -6.23
CA PHE A 8 35.35 -0.98 -7.66
C PHE A 8 33.90 -0.66 -8.07
N GLY A 9 32.95 -0.69 -7.13
CA GLY A 9 31.52 -0.54 -7.41
C GLY A 9 30.86 -1.80 -7.96
N GLY A 10 29.54 -1.77 -8.07
CA GLY A 10 28.71 -2.91 -8.46
C GLY A 10 28.52 -3.15 -9.97
N LEU A 11 29.20 -2.40 -10.86
CA LEU A 11 28.90 -2.38 -12.30
C LEU A 11 28.94 -3.78 -12.93
N LYS A 12 30.04 -4.52 -12.74
CA LYS A 12 30.18 -5.87 -13.30
C LYS A 12 29.11 -6.82 -12.76
N ASN A 13 28.76 -6.70 -11.47
CA ASN A 13 27.68 -7.48 -10.90
C ASN A 13 26.32 -7.16 -11.54
N MET A 14 26.07 -5.90 -11.92
CA MET A 14 24.84 -5.52 -12.63
C MET A 14 24.78 -6.13 -14.02
N ILE A 15 25.86 -6.04 -14.80
CA ILE A 15 25.94 -6.58 -16.16
C ILE A 15 25.72 -8.10 -16.14
N ASP A 16 26.53 -8.82 -15.37
CA ASP A 16 26.45 -10.28 -15.26
C ASP A 16 25.10 -10.71 -14.66
N GLY A 17 24.61 -9.98 -13.64
CA GLY A 17 23.36 -10.27 -12.95
C GLY A 17 22.12 -10.14 -13.83
N LEU A 18 22.03 -9.05 -14.60
CA LEU A 18 20.93 -8.82 -15.55
C LEU A 18 20.95 -9.86 -16.67
N THR A 19 22.13 -10.15 -17.23
CA THR A 19 22.31 -11.16 -18.29
C THR A 19 21.84 -12.53 -17.81
N ASN A 20 22.36 -12.99 -16.67
CA ASN A 20 22.01 -14.30 -16.11
C ASN A 20 20.52 -14.39 -15.75
N ALA A 21 19.96 -13.36 -15.12
CA ALA A 21 18.54 -13.33 -14.76
C ALA A 21 17.64 -13.38 -16.00
N TYR A 22 18.01 -12.63 -17.05
CA TYR A 22 17.28 -12.64 -18.31
C TYR A 22 17.36 -14.02 -18.98
N GLU A 23 18.55 -14.60 -19.07
CA GLU A 23 18.77 -15.88 -19.74
C GLU A 23 18.04 -17.04 -19.06
N LEU A 24 18.12 -17.11 -17.72
CA LEU A 24 17.56 -18.21 -16.93
C LEU A 24 16.05 -18.11 -16.77
N TYR A 25 15.53 -16.92 -16.46
CA TYR A 25 14.13 -16.76 -16.06
C TYR A 25 13.25 -16.20 -17.17
N LYS A 26 13.81 -15.67 -18.26
CA LYS A 26 13.07 -15.07 -19.39
C LYS A 26 11.98 -14.05 -18.96
N PRO A 27 12.27 -13.09 -18.05
CA PRO A 27 11.32 -12.08 -17.63
C PRO A 27 11.00 -11.11 -18.78
N LYS A 28 9.79 -10.56 -18.78
CA LYS A 28 9.40 -9.47 -19.71
C LYS A 28 9.82 -8.08 -19.23
N MET A 29 10.23 -7.96 -17.97
CA MET A 29 10.71 -6.73 -17.32
C MET A 29 11.55 -7.13 -16.10
N ILE A 30 12.63 -6.40 -15.82
CA ILE A 30 13.43 -6.59 -14.60
C ILE A 30 13.38 -5.30 -13.79
N ALA A 31 12.67 -5.30 -12.66
CA ALA A 31 12.62 -4.15 -11.75
C ALA A 31 13.77 -4.22 -10.74
N VAL A 32 14.63 -3.20 -10.73
CA VAL A 32 15.87 -3.16 -9.95
C VAL A 32 15.72 -2.25 -8.74
N SER A 33 15.97 -2.77 -7.55
CA SER A 33 16.09 -2.03 -6.30
C SER A 33 17.48 -2.20 -5.69
N THR A 34 17.78 -1.49 -4.61
CA THR A 34 19.10 -1.53 -3.95
C THR A 34 19.05 -2.01 -2.51
N THR A 35 20.13 -2.65 -2.09
CA THR A 35 20.42 -2.92 -0.68
C THR A 35 21.20 -1.75 -0.07
N CYS A 36 21.32 -1.70 1.25
CA CYS A 36 22.07 -0.65 1.94
C CYS A 36 23.53 -0.54 1.52
N MET A 37 24.19 -1.64 1.15
CA MET A 37 25.60 -1.61 0.74
C MET A 37 25.79 -0.85 -0.57
N ALA A 38 24.95 -1.10 -1.58
CA ALA A 38 25.02 -0.40 -2.87
C ALA A 38 24.75 1.11 -2.71
N GLU A 39 23.81 1.46 -1.82
CA GLU A 39 23.50 2.86 -1.50
C GLU A 39 24.65 3.58 -0.78
N VAL A 40 25.34 2.90 0.13
CA VAL A 40 26.48 3.48 0.86
C VAL A 40 27.69 3.68 -0.05
N ILE A 41 27.97 2.74 -0.96
CA ILE A 41 29.07 2.86 -1.93
C ILE A 41 28.73 3.91 -3.00
N GLY A 42 27.44 4.16 -3.27
CA GLY A 42 26.97 5.18 -4.19
C GLY A 42 26.91 4.71 -5.64
N ASP A 43 26.52 3.45 -5.87
CA ASP A 43 26.36 2.90 -7.21
C ASP A 43 25.27 3.64 -8.01
N ASP A 44 25.58 4.07 -9.24
CA ASP A 44 24.63 4.71 -10.15
C ASP A 44 23.89 3.64 -10.98
N LEU A 45 22.68 3.29 -10.52
CA LEU A 45 21.84 2.29 -11.18
C LEU A 45 21.54 2.64 -12.65
N GLY A 46 21.28 3.92 -12.94
CA GLY A 46 20.90 4.35 -14.29
C GLY A 46 22.05 4.15 -15.28
N SER A 47 23.25 4.57 -14.88
CA SER A 47 24.47 4.35 -15.65
C SER A 47 24.78 2.86 -15.81
N PHE A 48 24.68 2.08 -14.73
CA PHE A 48 25.01 0.65 -14.75
C PHE A 48 24.05 -0.15 -15.64
N ILE A 49 22.75 0.15 -15.59
CA ILE A 49 21.74 -0.47 -16.47
C ILE A 49 21.98 -0.09 -17.93
N GLY A 50 22.32 1.18 -18.20
CA GLY A 50 22.66 1.65 -19.55
C GLY A 50 23.86 0.90 -20.13
N ASN A 51 24.93 0.72 -19.35
CA ASN A 51 26.10 -0.04 -19.76
C ASN A 51 25.78 -1.51 -20.00
N ALA A 52 24.96 -2.15 -19.16
CA ALA A 52 24.53 -3.53 -19.35
C ALA A 52 23.76 -3.75 -20.67
N LYS A 53 22.96 -2.77 -21.10
CA LYS A 53 22.31 -2.79 -22.41
C LYS A 53 23.32 -2.62 -23.55
N ASN A 54 24.24 -1.64 -23.43
CA ASN A 54 25.24 -1.34 -24.46
C ASN A 54 26.22 -2.50 -24.69
N GLU A 55 26.55 -3.27 -23.65
CA GLU A 55 27.40 -4.46 -23.76
C GLU A 55 26.67 -5.70 -24.29
N GLY A 56 25.37 -5.60 -24.57
CA GLY A 56 24.57 -6.68 -25.14
C GLY A 56 24.18 -7.77 -24.15
N GLY A 57 24.32 -7.54 -22.84
CA GLY A 57 23.93 -8.51 -21.81
C GLY A 57 22.43 -8.76 -21.72
N ILE A 58 21.62 -7.77 -22.12
CA ILE A 58 20.15 -7.87 -22.21
C ILE A 58 19.65 -7.11 -23.45
N PRO A 59 18.46 -7.44 -23.99
CA PRO A 59 17.89 -6.71 -25.11
C PRO A 59 17.72 -5.21 -24.80
N GLU A 60 17.99 -4.35 -25.80
CA GLU A 60 17.86 -2.90 -25.64
C GLU A 60 16.44 -2.46 -25.27
N ASP A 61 15.43 -3.16 -25.81
CA ASP A 61 14.02 -2.89 -25.61
C ASP A 61 13.43 -3.51 -24.32
N LEU A 62 14.21 -4.34 -23.61
CA LEU A 62 13.78 -4.90 -22.32
C LEU A 62 13.57 -3.76 -21.30
N PRO A 63 12.38 -3.62 -20.70
CA PRO A 63 12.16 -2.64 -19.65
C PRO A 63 12.94 -3.03 -18.38
N VAL A 64 13.77 -2.10 -17.91
CA VAL A 64 14.57 -2.24 -16.68
C VAL A 64 14.36 -1.01 -15.80
N PRO A 65 13.16 -0.84 -15.21
CA PRO A 65 12.94 0.23 -14.24
C PRO A 65 13.79 0.04 -13.00
N PHE A 66 14.19 1.14 -12.37
CA PHE A 66 14.99 1.09 -11.16
C PHE A 66 14.52 2.11 -10.13
N ALA A 67 14.89 1.86 -8.87
CA ALA A 67 14.72 2.80 -7.79
C ALA A 67 15.81 2.63 -6.72
N HIS A 68 16.32 3.75 -6.21
CA HIS A 68 17.14 3.75 -5.00
C HIS A 68 16.25 3.50 -3.77
N THR A 69 16.57 2.48 -3.00
CA THR A 69 15.80 2.01 -1.83
C THR A 69 16.68 1.85 -0.58
N PRO A 70 17.32 2.94 -0.09
CA PRO A 70 18.17 2.86 1.10
C PRO A 70 17.37 2.49 2.34
N SER A 71 17.71 1.34 2.94
CA SER A 71 16.98 0.81 4.11
C SER A 71 17.05 1.70 5.36
N PHE A 72 17.97 2.66 5.40
CA PHE A 72 18.11 3.64 6.48
C PHE A 72 17.24 4.89 6.28
N VAL A 73 16.40 4.94 5.24
CA VAL A 73 15.43 6.01 5.00
C VAL A 73 14.02 5.45 4.94
N GLY A 74 13.16 5.91 5.83
CA GLY A 74 11.75 5.51 5.85
C GLY A 74 11.57 4.04 6.26
N SER A 75 10.79 3.30 5.47
CA SER A 75 10.53 1.86 5.69
C SER A 75 10.15 1.16 4.38
N HIS A 76 9.64 -0.07 4.44
CA HIS A 76 9.21 -0.84 3.26
C HIS A 76 8.17 -0.12 2.40
N ILE A 77 7.25 0.66 2.99
CA ILE A 77 6.27 1.46 2.21
C ILE A 77 6.93 2.57 1.40
N THR A 78 8.09 3.09 1.85
CA THR A 78 8.90 4.06 1.11
C THR A 78 9.60 3.40 -0.07
N GLY A 79 10.10 2.18 0.13
CA GLY A 79 10.65 1.36 -0.96
C GLY A 79 9.61 1.03 -2.02
N TYR A 80 8.39 0.68 -1.62
CA TYR A 80 7.26 0.48 -2.54
C TYR A 80 6.99 1.73 -3.38
N ASP A 81 6.83 2.89 -2.74
CA ASP A 81 6.55 4.15 -3.46
C ASP A 81 7.66 4.52 -4.45
N ASN A 82 8.93 4.37 -4.03
CA ASN A 82 10.08 4.61 -4.89
C ASN A 82 10.07 3.68 -6.12
N MET A 83 9.82 2.39 -5.92
CA MET A 83 9.81 1.41 -7.01
C MET A 83 8.60 1.60 -7.92
N MET A 84 7.42 1.87 -7.37
CA MET A 84 6.20 2.13 -8.12
C MET A 84 6.39 3.34 -9.05
N LYS A 85 6.93 4.44 -8.53
CA LYS A 85 7.33 5.60 -9.33
C LYS A 85 8.33 5.21 -10.42
N GLY A 86 9.39 4.48 -10.08
CA GLY A 86 10.44 4.07 -11.04
C GLY A 86 9.91 3.22 -12.19
N ILE A 87 9.01 2.28 -11.90
CA ILE A 87 8.31 1.45 -12.89
C ILE A 87 7.46 2.32 -13.81
N LEU A 88 6.60 3.16 -13.24
CA LEU A 88 5.72 4.03 -14.02
C LEU A 88 6.51 5.01 -14.88
N GLN A 89 7.57 5.60 -14.35
CA GLN A 89 8.45 6.51 -15.08
C GLN A 89 9.08 5.84 -16.30
N ASN A 90 9.55 4.60 -16.16
CA ASN A 90 10.15 3.85 -17.26
C ASN A 90 9.09 3.45 -18.31
N LEU A 91 7.98 2.85 -17.89
CA LEU A 91 7.00 2.26 -18.81
C LEU A 91 6.17 3.32 -19.55
N THR A 92 5.94 4.49 -18.95
CA THR A 92 5.11 5.55 -19.54
C THR A 92 5.90 6.58 -20.35
N GLN A 93 7.23 6.46 -20.42
CA GLN A 93 8.07 7.39 -21.17
C GLN A 93 7.66 7.43 -22.65
N GLY A 94 7.27 8.61 -23.13
CA GLY A 94 6.82 8.82 -24.51
C GLY A 94 5.48 8.16 -24.86
N LYS A 95 4.69 7.72 -23.87
CA LYS A 95 3.39 7.04 -24.09
C LYS A 95 2.17 7.94 -23.89
N LYS A 96 2.37 9.18 -23.41
CA LYS A 96 1.29 10.15 -23.20
C LYS A 96 0.70 10.59 -24.54
N LYS A 97 -0.63 10.52 -24.64
CA LYS A 97 -1.44 10.93 -25.78
C LYS A 97 -2.28 12.15 -25.40
N ASP A 98 -2.81 12.83 -26.42
CA ASP A 98 -3.70 13.99 -26.22
C ASP A 98 -5.09 13.60 -25.68
N LYS A 99 -5.53 12.37 -25.98
CA LYS A 99 -6.82 11.84 -25.53
C LYS A 99 -6.63 10.82 -24.42
N THR A 100 -7.58 10.83 -23.50
CA THR A 100 -7.68 9.83 -22.45
C THR A 100 -8.12 8.47 -23.03
N ASN A 101 -7.81 7.39 -22.32
CA ASN A 101 -8.28 6.04 -22.64
C ASN A 101 -9.61 5.69 -21.94
N GLY A 102 -10.20 6.65 -21.20
CA GLY A 102 -11.45 6.48 -20.44
C GLY A 102 -11.35 5.60 -19.19
N LYS A 103 -10.17 5.07 -18.86
CA LYS A 103 -9.95 4.21 -17.68
C LYS A 103 -9.66 5.03 -16.43
N ILE A 104 -9.86 4.39 -15.27
CA ILE A 104 -9.37 4.86 -13.97
C ILE A 104 -8.20 3.98 -13.52
N ASN A 105 -7.09 4.60 -13.14
CA ASN A 105 -6.00 3.86 -12.50
C ASN A 105 -6.31 3.66 -11.02
N ILE A 106 -6.01 2.48 -10.49
CA ILE A 106 -6.06 2.19 -9.07
C ILE A 106 -4.68 1.70 -8.62
N ILE A 107 -4.10 2.36 -7.62
CA ILE A 107 -2.83 1.95 -6.99
C ILE A 107 -3.16 1.47 -5.57
N PRO A 108 -2.99 0.18 -5.26
CA PRO A 108 -3.37 -0.37 -3.96
C PRO A 108 -2.45 0.09 -2.83
N GLY A 109 -1.21 0.48 -3.13
CA GLY A 109 -0.18 0.68 -2.12
C GLY A 109 0.48 -0.64 -1.71
N PHE A 110 1.22 -0.62 -0.61
CA PHE A 110 1.80 -1.82 -0.04
C PHE A 110 0.71 -2.64 0.65
N ASP A 111 0.15 -3.63 -0.06
CA ASP A 111 -0.92 -4.50 0.43
C ASP A 111 -0.47 -5.98 0.37
N THR A 112 -0.69 -6.69 1.47
CA THR A 112 -0.31 -8.10 1.65
C THR A 112 -1.52 -9.04 1.73
N TYR A 113 -2.74 -8.53 1.57
CA TYR A 113 -3.96 -9.33 1.55
C TYR A 113 -4.51 -9.46 0.12
N VAL A 114 -4.38 -10.65 -0.45
CA VAL A 114 -4.93 -11.00 -1.78
C VAL A 114 -6.41 -10.71 -1.93
N GLY A 115 -7.17 -10.86 -0.85
CA GLY A 115 -8.61 -10.56 -0.81
C GLY A 115 -8.91 -9.10 -1.14
N ASN A 116 -8.07 -8.16 -0.67
CA ASN A 116 -8.28 -6.72 -0.90
C ASN A 116 -8.21 -6.38 -2.40
N LEU A 117 -7.19 -6.89 -3.10
CA LEU A 117 -7.06 -6.65 -4.54
C LEU A 117 -8.18 -7.32 -5.34
N ARG A 118 -8.58 -8.54 -4.95
CA ARG A 118 -9.72 -9.23 -5.59
C ARG A 118 -11.01 -8.47 -5.40
N GLU A 119 -11.22 -7.88 -4.23
CA GLU A 119 -12.42 -7.13 -3.91
C GLU A 119 -12.49 -5.81 -4.67
N VAL A 120 -11.38 -5.07 -4.75
CA VAL A 120 -11.28 -3.87 -5.60
C VAL A 120 -11.62 -4.19 -7.06
N LYS A 121 -11.09 -5.31 -7.59
CA LYS A 121 -11.42 -5.78 -8.95
C LYS A 121 -12.89 -6.16 -9.11
N ARG A 122 -13.50 -6.78 -8.09
CA ARG A 122 -14.92 -7.17 -8.10
C ARG A 122 -15.83 -5.94 -8.08
N ILE A 123 -15.57 -4.99 -7.18
CA ILE A 123 -16.30 -3.71 -7.07
C ILE A 123 -16.25 -2.95 -8.39
N ALA A 124 -15.05 -2.75 -8.95
CA ALA A 124 -14.89 -2.03 -10.20
C ALA A 124 -15.66 -2.72 -11.36
N LYS A 125 -15.64 -4.06 -11.40
CA LYS A 125 -16.42 -4.84 -12.38
C LYS A 125 -17.93 -4.69 -12.17
N LEU A 126 -18.43 -4.73 -10.94
CA LEU A 126 -19.86 -4.56 -10.64
C LEU A 126 -20.37 -3.18 -11.03
N MET A 127 -19.57 -2.13 -10.77
CA MET A 127 -19.86 -0.77 -11.22
C MET A 127 -19.69 -0.59 -12.75
N GLY A 128 -19.23 -1.63 -13.46
CA GLY A 128 -18.97 -1.60 -14.89
C GLY A 128 -17.84 -0.64 -15.27
N ILE A 129 -16.91 -0.33 -14.37
CA ILE A 129 -15.82 0.64 -14.57
C ILE A 129 -14.67 -0.01 -15.33
N ASP A 130 -14.16 0.68 -16.34
CA ASP A 130 -12.90 0.31 -16.99
C ASP A 130 -11.75 0.84 -16.13
N TYR A 131 -10.91 -0.07 -15.62
CA TYR A 131 -9.82 0.29 -14.72
C TYR A 131 -8.51 -0.38 -15.10
N THR A 132 -7.42 0.20 -14.59
CA THR A 132 -6.10 -0.44 -14.54
C THR A 132 -5.66 -0.55 -13.09
N LEU A 133 -5.62 -1.77 -12.55
CA LEU A 133 -5.03 -2.03 -11.24
C LEU A 133 -3.51 -2.12 -11.43
N LEU A 134 -2.79 -1.14 -10.91
CA LEU A 134 -1.34 -1.05 -11.01
C LEU A 134 -0.69 -1.79 -9.83
N ALA A 135 0.28 -2.65 -10.12
CA ALA A 135 0.92 -3.56 -9.15
C ALA A 135 -0.01 -4.64 -8.58
N ASP A 136 -0.84 -5.27 -9.43
CA ASP A 136 -1.63 -6.45 -9.06
C ASP A 136 -0.73 -7.68 -8.89
N ASN A 137 -0.50 -8.08 -7.65
CA ASN A 137 0.26 -9.28 -7.27
C ASN A 137 -0.65 -10.46 -6.87
N SER A 138 -1.97 -10.35 -7.02
CA SER A 138 -2.89 -11.28 -6.36
C SER A 138 -2.78 -12.73 -6.85
N ASP A 139 -2.54 -12.95 -8.15
CA ASP A 139 -2.31 -14.28 -8.69
C ASP A 139 -0.86 -14.77 -8.48
N TYR A 140 0.09 -13.88 -8.17
CA TYR A 140 1.48 -14.26 -7.87
C TYR A 140 1.61 -14.88 -6.48
N VAL A 141 0.94 -14.32 -5.48
CA VAL A 141 0.98 -14.81 -4.10
C VAL A 141 -0.13 -15.80 -3.75
N ASP A 142 -1.00 -16.15 -4.72
CA ASP A 142 -2.09 -17.12 -4.55
C ASP A 142 -2.39 -17.86 -5.87
N ALA A 143 -1.34 -18.43 -6.48
CA ALA A 143 -1.45 -19.23 -7.70
C ALA A 143 -2.06 -20.62 -7.42
N PRO A 144 -2.92 -21.16 -8.32
CA PRO A 144 -3.49 -22.49 -8.15
C PRO A 144 -2.41 -23.58 -8.22
N ASN A 145 -2.56 -24.65 -7.43
CA ASN A 145 -1.73 -25.84 -7.53
C ASN A 145 -2.32 -26.84 -8.53
N ASP A 146 -1.96 -26.68 -9.80
CA ASP A 146 -2.37 -27.57 -10.91
C ASP A 146 -1.29 -28.61 -11.30
N GLY A 147 -0.25 -28.74 -10.47
CA GLY A 147 0.91 -29.60 -10.73
C GLY A 147 1.98 -28.98 -11.63
N LYS A 148 1.81 -27.74 -12.11
CA LYS A 148 2.82 -27.01 -12.89
C LYS A 148 3.27 -25.76 -12.14
N PHE A 149 4.58 -25.55 -12.07
CA PHE A 149 5.12 -24.30 -11.56
C PHE A 149 5.10 -23.23 -12.66
N ASN A 150 4.33 -22.17 -12.43
CA ASN A 150 4.37 -20.97 -13.26
C ASN A 150 5.02 -19.83 -12.46
N MET A 151 6.21 -19.39 -12.88
CA MET A 151 6.94 -18.30 -12.22
C MET A 151 6.25 -16.94 -12.41
N TYR A 152 5.55 -16.74 -13.52
CA TYR A 152 4.88 -15.47 -13.85
C TYR A 152 3.40 -15.72 -14.15
N PRO A 153 2.58 -15.93 -13.11
CA PRO A 153 1.13 -15.92 -13.26
C PRO A 153 0.64 -14.52 -13.64
N LYS A 154 -0.68 -14.34 -13.67
CA LYS A 154 -1.33 -13.08 -14.05
C LYS A 154 -0.83 -11.91 -13.17
N GLY A 155 -1.11 -10.69 -13.63
CA GLY A 155 -0.81 -9.45 -12.94
C GLY A 155 -1.08 -8.26 -13.86
N THR A 156 -0.65 -7.07 -13.46
CA THR A 156 -0.73 -5.88 -14.32
C THR A 156 0.12 -6.11 -15.57
N LYS A 157 -0.50 -6.03 -16.75
CA LYS A 157 0.24 -6.15 -18.02
C LYS A 157 1.09 -4.91 -18.26
N LEU A 158 2.24 -5.11 -18.92
CA LEU A 158 3.13 -4.00 -19.28
C LEU A 158 2.44 -2.98 -20.20
N GLU A 159 1.59 -3.44 -21.12
CA GLU A 159 0.80 -2.58 -22.00
C GLU A 159 -0.19 -1.68 -21.22
N ASP A 160 -0.88 -2.23 -20.22
CA ASP A 160 -1.82 -1.49 -19.38
C ASP A 160 -1.09 -0.49 -18.47
N ALA A 161 0.05 -0.89 -17.90
CA ALA A 161 0.89 0.01 -17.11
C ALA A 161 1.49 1.14 -17.97
N ALA A 162 1.90 0.86 -19.21
CA ALA A 162 2.40 1.87 -20.14
C ALA A 162 1.32 2.86 -20.59
N ASP A 163 0.07 2.42 -20.75
CA ASP A 163 -1.06 3.27 -21.13
C ASP A 163 -1.73 3.97 -19.92
N SER A 164 -1.31 3.67 -18.69
CA SER A 164 -1.85 4.27 -17.46
C SER A 164 -1.70 5.80 -17.42
N CYS A 165 -0.69 6.38 -18.09
CA CYS A 165 -0.55 7.82 -18.22
C CYS A 165 -1.65 8.49 -19.06
N ASN A 166 -2.49 7.70 -19.75
CA ASN A 166 -3.65 8.16 -20.51
C ASN A 166 -4.98 7.96 -19.78
N ALA A 167 -4.99 7.47 -18.53
CA ALA A 167 -6.20 7.40 -17.70
C ALA A 167 -6.81 8.79 -17.41
N GLU A 168 -8.10 8.81 -17.08
CA GLU A 168 -8.83 10.02 -16.66
C GLU A 168 -8.32 10.53 -15.31
N ALA A 169 -8.13 9.61 -14.36
CA ALA A 169 -7.68 9.89 -13.02
C ALA A 169 -6.98 8.68 -12.40
N THR A 170 -6.23 8.93 -11.34
CA THR A 170 -5.61 7.88 -10.52
C THR A 170 -6.13 7.93 -9.09
N ILE A 171 -6.58 6.79 -8.57
CA ILE A 171 -6.98 6.60 -7.18
C ILE A 171 -5.91 5.78 -6.47
N CYS A 172 -5.37 6.29 -5.37
CA CYS A 172 -4.47 5.54 -4.49
C CYS A 172 -5.24 5.06 -3.26
N LEU A 173 -5.12 3.78 -2.92
CA LEU A 173 -5.83 3.19 -1.77
C LEU A 173 -5.12 3.42 -0.43
N GLN A 174 -3.89 3.93 -0.49
CA GLN A 174 -3.03 4.24 0.65
C GLN A 174 -2.30 5.57 0.40
N ALA A 175 -2.35 6.50 1.36
CA ALA A 175 -1.73 7.82 1.22
C ALA A 175 -0.22 7.78 1.38
N HIS A 176 0.26 7.00 2.36
CA HIS A 176 1.64 7.08 2.85
C HIS A 176 2.60 6.11 2.15
N SER A 177 2.08 5.18 1.37
CA SER A 177 2.85 4.32 0.45
C SER A 177 2.83 4.83 -1.00
N THR A 178 2.24 5.99 -1.28
CA THR A 178 2.14 6.56 -2.64
C THR A 178 2.50 8.05 -2.81
N PRO A 179 3.13 8.79 -1.86
CA PRO A 179 3.28 10.24 -1.99
C PRO A 179 4.11 10.66 -3.22
N LYS A 180 5.27 10.06 -3.46
CA LYS A 180 6.13 10.39 -4.61
C LYS A 180 5.53 9.93 -5.93
N THR A 181 4.85 8.78 -5.92
CA THR A 181 4.12 8.29 -7.09
C THR A 181 3.01 9.26 -7.47
N ARG A 182 2.21 9.73 -6.51
CA ARG A 182 1.15 10.73 -6.77
C ARG A 182 1.71 12.05 -7.28
N GLU A 183 2.79 12.55 -6.67
CA GLU A 183 3.47 13.77 -7.12
C GLU A 183 3.95 13.63 -8.57
N TYR A 184 4.59 12.50 -8.91
CA TYR A 184 5.03 12.19 -10.27
C TYR A 184 3.85 12.18 -11.25
N ILE A 185 2.75 11.51 -10.92
CA ILE A 185 1.55 11.43 -11.77
C ILE A 185 0.95 12.82 -12.01
N GLN A 186 0.77 13.62 -10.96
CA GLN A 186 0.24 14.98 -11.08
C GLN A 186 1.14 15.86 -11.94
N LYS A 187 2.46 15.75 -11.76
CA LYS A 187 3.43 16.60 -12.46
C LYS A 187 3.63 16.19 -13.91
N GLU A 188 3.88 14.91 -14.17
CA GLU A 188 4.30 14.40 -15.49
C GLU A 188 3.10 13.99 -16.35
N TRP A 189 2.07 13.36 -15.77
CA TRP A 189 0.89 12.93 -16.53
C TRP A 189 -0.22 13.97 -16.58
N LYS A 190 -0.16 14.99 -15.72
CA LYS A 190 -1.21 16.01 -15.53
C LYS A 190 -2.58 15.41 -15.18
N GLN A 191 -2.59 14.23 -14.55
CA GLN A 191 -3.81 13.57 -14.10
C GLN A 191 -4.17 14.01 -12.68
N ALA A 192 -5.48 14.07 -12.41
CA ALA A 192 -5.97 14.19 -11.04
C ALA A 192 -5.62 12.92 -10.24
N THR A 193 -5.12 13.10 -9.02
CA THR A 193 -4.92 12.00 -8.08
C THR A 193 -5.78 12.20 -6.85
N SER A 194 -6.30 11.11 -6.31
CA SER A 194 -7.09 11.11 -5.07
C SER A 194 -6.64 9.95 -4.17
N VAL A 195 -6.88 10.10 -2.88
CA VAL A 195 -6.64 9.04 -1.90
C VAL A 195 -7.96 8.69 -1.22
N VAL A 196 -8.29 7.42 -1.19
CA VAL A 196 -9.45 6.85 -0.51
C VAL A 196 -9.03 5.54 0.14
N ARG A 197 -9.46 5.29 1.37
CA ARG A 197 -9.03 4.10 2.13
C ARG A 197 -10.25 3.20 2.35
N PRO A 198 -10.50 2.20 1.48
CA PRO A 198 -11.72 1.38 1.51
C PRO A 198 -11.72 0.38 2.68
N TRP A 199 -11.78 0.90 3.90
CA TRP A 199 -11.85 0.15 5.15
C TRP A 199 -13.06 0.62 5.96
N GLY A 200 -13.79 -0.34 6.54
CA GLY A 200 -15.04 -0.06 7.24
C GLY A 200 -16.17 0.38 6.30
N ILE A 201 -17.27 0.89 6.87
CA ILE A 201 -18.42 1.36 6.09
C ILE A 201 -18.08 2.69 5.43
N ARG A 202 -17.60 3.66 6.21
CA ARG A 202 -17.33 5.01 5.71
C ARG A 202 -16.26 5.02 4.62
N GLY A 203 -15.14 4.34 4.85
CA GLY A 203 -14.04 4.31 3.87
C GLY A 203 -14.44 3.62 2.56
N THR A 204 -15.28 2.58 2.66
CA THR A 204 -15.84 1.91 1.46
C THR A 204 -16.83 2.82 0.74
N ASP A 205 -17.73 3.50 1.46
CA ASP A 205 -18.67 4.47 0.89
C ASP A 205 -17.91 5.59 0.14
N GLU A 206 -16.86 6.15 0.73
CA GLU A 206 -16.00 7.17 0.11
C GLU A 206 -15.36 6.68 -1.19
N PHE A 207 -14.87 5.43 -1.21
CA PHE A 207 -14.31 4.82 -2.42
C PHE A 207 -15.36 4.65 -3.52
N LEU A 208 -16.53 4.11 -3.20
CA LEU A 208 -17.63 3.91 -4.15
C LEU A 208 -18.17 5.24 -4.70
N MET A 209 -18.35 6.23 -3.83
CA MET A 209 -18.76 7.58 -4.22
C MET A 209 -17.70 8.22 -5.12
N LYS A 210 -16.40 8.06 -4.82
CA LYS A 210 -15.34 8.63 -5.67
C LYS A 210 -15.29 7.98 -7.05
N LEU A 211 -15.49 6.66 -7.12
CA LEU A 211 -15.61 5.95 -8.39
C LEU A 211 -16.83 6.43 -9.20
N SER A 212 -17.97 6.62 -8.55
CA SER A 212 -19.18 7.15 -9.18
C SER A 212 -18.99 8.59 -9.68
N GLU A 213 -18.39 9.46 -8.85
CA GLU A 213 -18.05 10.85 -9.20
C GLU A 213 -17.17 10.93 -10.46
N LEU A 214 -16.11 10.11 -10.52
CA LEU A 214 -15.14 10.16 -11.63
C LEU A 214 -15.67 9.54 -12.93
N THR A 215 -16.59 8.58 -12.85
CA THR A 215 -17.04 7.81 -14.02
C THR A 215 -18.47 8.14 -14.46
N GLY A 216 -19.24 8.83 -13.62
CA GLY A 216 -20.67 9.05 -13.80
C GLY A 216 -21.53 7.77 -13.69
N LYS A 217 -20.92 6.63 -13.34
CA LYS A 217 -21.63 5.34 -13.22
C LYS A 217 -22.32 5.25 -11.86
N PRO A 218 -23.61 4.84 -11.79
CA PRO A 218 -24.29 4.69 -10.51
C PRO A 218 -23.71 3.51 -9.71
N ILE A 219 -23.84 3.57 -8.39
CA ILE A 219 -23.52 2.44 -7.51
C ILE A 219 -24.60 1.35 -7.74
N PRO A 220 -24.23 0.11 -8.11
CA PRO A 220 -25.19 -0.97 -8.31
C PRO A 220 -25.93 -1.36 -7.02
N GLN A 221 -27.19 -1.78 -7.17
CA GLN A 221 -28.02 -2.28 -6.06
C GLN A 221 -27.33 -3.40 -5.25
N GLU A 222 -26.55 -4.27 -5.90
CA GLU A 222 -25.81 -5.35 -5.21
C GLU A 222 -24.86 -4.80 -4.13
N LEU A 223 -24.14 -3.70 -4.40
CA LEU A 223 -23.24 -3.08 -3.43
C LEU A 223 -24.01 -2.36 -2.32
N GLU A 224 -25.18 -1.79 -2.63
CA GLU A 224 -26.06 -1.19 -1.61
C GLU A 224 -26.62 -2.25 -0.65
N GLU A 225 -27.01 -3.42 -1.17
CA GLU A 225 -27.46 -4.56 -0.37
C GLU A 225 -26.32 -5.13 0.48
N GLU A 226 -25.11 -5.27 -0.06
CA GLU A 226 -23.93 -5.70 0.69
C GLU A 226 -23.59 -4.73 1.83
N ARG A 227 -23.63 -3.42 1.56
CA ARG A 227 -23.50 -2.39 2.59
C ARG A 227 -24.57 -2.56 3.67
N GLY A 228 -25.83 -2.78 3.28
CA GLY A 228 -26.94 -3.04 4.20
C GLY A 228 -26.69 -4.26 5.09
N ARG A 229 -26.22 -5.37 4.52
CA ARG A 229 -25.84 -6.59 5.26
C ARG A 229 -24.67 -6.35 6.23
N ALA A 230 -23.69 -5.56 5.82
CA ALA A 230 -22.57 -5.20 6.69
C ALA A 230 -23.05 -4.37 7.90
N VAL A 231 -23.91 -3.37 7.67
CA VAL A 231 -24.50 -2.56 8.74
C VAL A 231 -25.40 -3.40 9.64
N ASP A 232 -26.21 -4.30 9.10
CA ASP A 232 -27.03 -5.25 9.87
C ASP A 232 -26.16 -6.10 10.81
N ALA A 233 -25.07 -6.68 10.30
CA ALA A 233 -24.11 -7.42 11.10
C ALA A 233 -23.44 -6.57 12.21
N MET A 234 -23.19 -5.27 11.94
CA MET A 234 -22.72 -4.34 12.97
C MET A 234 -23.76 -4.16 14.07
N THR A 235 -25.04 -4.04 13.72
CA THR A 235 -26.12 -3.93 14.71
C THR A 235 -26.31 -5.21 15.53
N ASP A 236 -26.21 -6.39 14.92
CA ASP A 236 -26.28 -7.66 15.64
C ASP A 236 -25.12 -7.86 16.62
N SER A 237 -23.94 -7.37 16.25
CA SER A 237 -22.70 -7.56 17.02
C SER A 237 -22.40 -6.41 18.00
N HIS A 238 -23.12 -5.29 17.93
CA HIS A 238 -22.77 -4.06 18.65
C HIS A 238 -22.65 -4.27 20.16
N ALA A 239 -23.53 -5.07 20.77
CA ALA A 239 -23.54 -5.31 22.21
C ALA A 239 -22.23 -5.97 22.71
N TRP A 240 -21.57 -6.73 21.84
CA TRP A 240 -20.29 -7.38 22.14
C TRP A 240 -19.09 -6.46 21.90
N LEU A 241 -19.20 -5.54 20.94
CA LEU A 241 -18.08 -4.68 20.53
C LEU A 241 -18.05 -3.33 21.26
N HIS A 242 -19.21 -2.83 21.68
CA HIS A 242 -19.32 -1.53 22.34
C HIS A 242 -18.40 -1.43 23.56
N GLY A 243 -17.59 -0.37 23.61
CA GLY A 243 -16.65 -0.07 24.68
C GLY A 243 -15.49 -1.06 24.81
N LYS A 244 -15.30 -1.99 23.85
CA LYS A 244 -14.12 -2.85 23.84
C LYS A 244 -12.89 -2.03 23.49
N ARG A 245 -11.81 -2.27 24.22
CA ARG A 245 -10.59 -1.47 24.17
C ARG A 245 -9.52 -2.21 23.38
N PHE A 246 -8.94 -1.56 22.39
CA PHE A 246 -7.97 -2.15 21.47
C PHE A 246 -6.63 -1.42 21.51
N ALA A 247 -5.56 -2.20 21.40
CA ALA A 247 -4.23 -1.71 21.05
C ALA A 247 -3.90 -2.20 19.65
N ILE A 248 -3.49 -1.29 18.77
CA ILE A 248 -3.32 -1.53 17.34
C ILE A 248 -1.94 -1.06 16.94
N TYR A 249 -1.30 -1.82 16.06
CA TYR A 249 -0.08 -1.40 15.39
C TYR A 249 -0.08 -1.84 13.92
N GLY A 250 0.76 -1.20 13.12
CA GLY A 250 0.92 -1.51 11.70
C GLY A 250 1.41 -0.30 10.92
N ASP A 251 1.31 -0.39 9.60
CA ASP A 251 1.58 0.72 8.70
C ASP A 251 0.52 1.82 8.81
N PRO A 252 0.85 3.08 8.46
CA PRO A 252 -0.03 4.23 8.64
C PRO A 252 -1.46 4.03 8.11
N ASP A 253 -1.60 3.62 6.85
CA ASP A 253 -2.92 3.50 6.21
C ASP A 253 -3.75 2.32 6.75
N LEU A 254 -3.10 1.20 7.08
CA LEU A 254 -3.76 0.07 7.75
C LEU A 254 -4.28 0.47 9.13
N VAL A 255 -3.45 1.16 9.91
CA VAL A 255 -3.82 1.63 11.25
C VAL A 255 -4.91 2.69 11.18
N TYR A 256 -4.88 3.59 10.19
CA TYR A 256 -5.97 4.54 9.95
C TYR A 256 -7.30 3.81 9.70
N GLY A 257 -7.31 2.91 8.72
CA GLY A 257 -8.51 2.16 8.33
C GLY A 257 -9.08 1.34 9.48
N MET A 258 -8.22 0.62 10.22
CA MET A 258 -8.65 -0.17 11.37
C MET A 258 -9.15 0.70 12.53
N THR A 259 -8.49 1.82 12.81
CA THR A 259 -8.92 2.77 13.85
C THR A 259 -10.29 3.36 13.50
N SER A 260 -10.48 3.79 12.24
CA SER A 260 -11.76 4.28 11.73
C SER A 260 -12.87 3.25 11.93
N PHE A 261 -12.63 2.02 11.50
CA PHE A 261 -13.65 0.98 11.55
C PHE A 261 -13.98 0.56 12.99
N LEU A 262 -12.99 0.48 13.88
CA LEU A 262 -13.26 0.21 15.30
C LEU A 262 -14.12 1.32 15.94
N MET A 263 -13.87 2.58 15.60
CA MET A 263 -14.70 3.68 16.07
C MET A 263 -16.12 3.63 15.49
N GLU A 264 -16.30 3.19 14.25
CA GLU A 264 -17.62 2.93 13.65
C GLU A 264 -18.39 1.81 14.38
N LEU A 265 -17.67 0.80 14.89
CA LEU A 265 -18.22 -0.30 15.69
C LEU A 265 -18.49 0.07 17.16
N GLY A 266 -18.19 1.30 17.57
CA GLY A 266 -18.30 1.76 18.96
C GLY A 266 -17.24 1.18 19.90
N ALA A 267 -16.11 0.74 19.35
CA ALA A 267 -14.93 0.28 20.09
C ALA A 267 -13.91 1.41 20.29
N GLU A 268 -13.07 1.27 21.32
CA GLU A 268 -12.11 2.28 21.76
C GLU A 268 -10.66 1.90 21.39
N PRO A 269 -10.04 2.52 20.37
CA PRO A 269 -8.64 2.30 20.02
C PRO A 269 -7.69 3.03 20.98
N VAL A 270 -7.50 2.49 22.20
CA VAL A 270 -6.78 3.18 23.28
C VAL A 270 -5.27 3.36 23.04
N HIS A 271 -4.64 2.45 22.31
CA HIS A 271 -3.22 2.55 21.97
C HIS A 271 -3.05 2.35 20.47
N VAL A 272 -2.66 3.42 19.78
CA VAL A 272 -2.45 3.43 18.33
C VAL A 272 -0.97 3.63 18.08
N LEU A 273 -0.26 2.60 17.64
CA LEU A 273 1.20 2.65 17.46
C LEU A 273 1.58 2.49 15.99
N VAL A 274 2.33 3.45 15.46
CA VAL A 274 2.86 3.38 14.10
C VAL A 274 4.34 3.72 14.15
N HIS A 275 5.20 2.71 13.95
CA HIS A 275 6.65 2.88 14.04
C HIS A 275 7.14 3.81 12.92
N ASN A 276 6.76 3.51 11.68
CA ASN A 276 7.10 4.27 10.48
C ASN A 276 6.17 5.48 10.24
N SER A 277 5.78 6.17 11.32
CA SER A 277 4.94 7.36 11.25
C SER A 277 5.69 8.58 10.72
N ASN A 278 4.93 9.55 10.22
CA ASN A 278 5.39 10.91 9.90
C ASN A 278 4.46 11.96 10.53
N ASN A 279 4.74 13.25 10.30
CA ASN A 279 3.95 14.36 10.87
C ASN A 279 2.56 14.50 10.24
N GLU A 280 2.43 14.18 8.94
CA GLU A 280 1.14 14.23 8.22
C GLU A 280 0.18 13.20 8.80
N PHE A 281 0.62 11.94 8.91
CA PHE A 281 -0.16 10.86 9.52
C PHE A 281 -0.53 11.17 10.97
N LYS A 282 0.39 11.77 11.74
CA LYS A 282 0.10 12.19 13.11
C LYS A 282 -1.08 13.17 13.18
N ALA A 283 -1.16 14.12 12.26
CA ALA A 283 -2.29 15.04 12.20
C ALA A 283 -3.59 14.30 11.80
N GLU A 284 -3.53 13.46 10.77
CA GLU A 284 -4.68 12.68 10.29
C GLU A 284 -5.28 11.78 11.38
N ILE A 285 -4.44 11.04 12.11
CA ILE A 285 -4.91 10.11 13.15
C ILE A 285 -5.46 10.86 14.38
N GLN A 286 -4.90 12.03 14.70
CA GLN A 286 -5.40 12.88 15.78
C GLN A 286 -6.77 13.49 15.44
N GLU A 287 -6.95 13.93 14.20
CA GLU A 287 -8.24 14.39 13.70
C GLU A 287 -9.27 13.26 13.73
N LEU A 288 -8.92 12.08 13.20
CA LEU A 288 -9.78 10.91 13.23
C LEU A 288 -10.22 10.55 14.66
N CYS A 289 -9.29 10.44 15.61
CA CYS A 289 -9.61 10.11 17.00
C CYS A 289 -10.42 11.21 17.71
N SER A 290 -10.38 12.45 17.23
CA SER A 290 -11.18 13.56 17.78
C SER A 290 -12.59 13.62 17.19
N SER A 291 -12.88 12.86 16.13
CA SER A 291 -14.14 12.94 15.39
C SER A 291 -15.37 12.40 16.14
N ASN A 292 -15.19 11.52 17.13
CA ASN A 292 -16.27 11.01 17.96
C ASN A 292 -15.80 10.56 19.36
N ASP A 293 -16.76 10.20 20.23
CA ASP A 293 -16.50 9.87 21.63
C ASP A 293 -15.60 8.64 21.84
N TYR A 294 -15.61 7.68 20.91
CA TYR A 294 -14.84 6.44 21.03
C TYR A 294 -13.34 6.66 20.83
N GLY A 295 -12.95 7.74 20.15
CA GLY A 295 -11.54 8.10 19.94
C GLY A 295 -10.93 8.97 21.04
N LYS A 296 -11.74 9.54 21.95
CA LYS A 296 -11.25 10.46 23.01
C LYS A 296 -10.20 9.85 23.94
N GLY A 297 -10.25 8.53 24.15
CA GLY A 297 -9.30 7.80 24.98
C GLY A 297 -8.05 7.31 24.23
N ALA A 298 -7.95 7.56 22.92
CA ALA A 298 -6.85 7.08 22.09
C ALA A 298 -5.55 7.84 22.38
N THR A 299 -4.46 7.10 22.55
CA THR A 299 -3.10 7.67 22.60
C THR A 299 -2.31 7.17 21.40
N PHE A 300 -1.74 8.12 20.65
CA PHE A 300 -0.93 7.84 19.48
C PHE A 300 0.57 7.75 19.81
N TRP A 301 1.24 6.72 19.30
CA TRP A 301 2.65 6.38 19.58
C TRP A 301 3.48 6.32 18.29
N PRO A 302 3.97 7.47 17.77
CA PRO A 302 4.82 7.51 16.59
C PRO A 302 6.25 7.07 16.92
N GLY A 303 6.89 6.30 16.03
CA GLY A 303 8.31 5.92 16.18
C GLY A 303 8.58 4.97 17.34
N LYS A 304 7.53 4.40 17.95
CA LYS A 304 7.66 3.41 19.02
C LYS A 304 7.64 2.01 18.43
N ASP A 305 8.25 1.07 19.14
CA ASP A 305 8.32 -0.33 18.77
C ASP A 305 7.38 -1.20 19.62
N LEU A 306 7.39 -2.51 19.35
CA LEU A 306 6.55 -3.46 20.07
C LEU A 306 7.01 -3.71 21.51
N TRP A 307 8.22 -3.34 21.90
CA TRP A 307 8.65 -3.38 23.29
C TRP A 307 7.98 -2.27 24.12
N HIS A 308 7.81 -1.10 23.51
CA HIS A 308 6.96 -0.05 24.08
C HIS A 308 5.51 -0.53 24.17
N MET A 309 4.96 -1.12 23.10
CA MET A 309 3.59 -1.68 23.12
C MET A 309 3.40 -2.70 24.24
N ARG A 310 4.35 -3.63 24.41
CA ARG A 310 4.33 -4.60 25.52
C ARG A 310 4.16 -3.90 26.87
N SER A 311 4.90 -2.82 27.10
CA SER A 311 4.83 -2.07 28.35
C SER A 311 3.46 -1.41 28.56
N LEU A 312 2.86 -0.86 27.49
CA LEU A 312 1.50 -0.30 27.52
C LEU A 312 0.46 -1.36 27.88
N MET A 313 0.56 -2.55 27.27
CA MET A 313 -0.35 -3.68 27.53
C MET A 313 -0.26 -4.19 28.97
N CYS A 314 0.96 -4.28 29.53
CA CYS A 314 1.17 -4.68 30.93
C CYS A 314 0.65 -3.63 31.93
N TRP A 315 0.72 -2.34 31.60
CA TRP A 315 0.22 -1.30 32.49
C TRP A 315 -1.32 -1.33 32.58
N LEU A 316 -2.01 -1.62 31.47
CA LEU A 316 -3.47 -1.80 31.43
C LEU A 316 -3.97 -2.96 32.30
N SER A 317 -3.26 -4.08 32.35
CA SER A 317 -3.64 -5.22 33.19
C SER A 317 -3.49 -4.89 34.69
N SER A 318 -2.47 -4.12 35.05
CA SER A 318 -2.24 -3.68 36.44
C SER A 318 -3.32 -2.70 36.95
N GLN A 319 -3.84 -1.82 36.08
CA GLN A 319 -4.92 -0.87 36.40
C GLN A 319 -6.25 -1.58 36.70
N LYS A 320 -6.61 -2.63 35.93
CA LYS A 320 -7.77 -3.47 36.23
C LYS A 320 -7.65 -4.17 37.59
N ASN A 321 -6.48 -4.73 37.89
CA ASN A 321 -6.22 -5.37 39.19
C ASN A 321 -6.28 -4.38 40.36
N ARG A 322 -5.81 -3.14 40.18
CA ARG A 322 -5.93 -2.08 41.20
C ARG A 322 -7.38 -1.62 41.44
N LYS A 323 -8.22 -1.55 40.40
CA LYS A 323 -9.67 -1.27 40.59
C LYS A 323 -10.40 -2.41 41.29
N LEU A 324 -10.09 -3.67 40.99
CA LEU A 324 -10.64 -4.83 41.69
C LEU A 324 -10.23 -4.89 43.18
N LEU A 325 -8.99 -4.52 43.50
CA LEU A 325 -8.50 -4.46 44.88
C LEU A 325 -9.15 -3.32 45.68
N ARG A 326 -9.43 -2.16 45.05
CA ARG A 326 -10.18 -1.07 45.69
C ARG A 326 -11.66 -1.39 45.89
N GLY A 327 -12.26 -2.22 45.03
CA GLY A 327 -13.64 -2.71 45.21
C GLY A 327 -13.81 -3.71 46.36
N LYS A 328 -12.75 -4.42 46.75
CA LYS A 328 -12.75 -5.33 47.92
C LYS A 328 -12.47 -4.63 49.25
N ALA A 329 -11.97 -3.39 49.25
CA ALA A 329 -11.65 -2.63 50.45
C ALA A 329 -12.83 -1.80 51.02
N LEU A 330 -14.05 -2.00 50.49
CA LEU A 330 -15.28 -1.33 50.94
C LEU A 330 -16.21 -2.23 51.76
N PHE A 331 -15.77 -3.42 52.15
CA PHE A 331 -16.42 -4.27 53.15
C PHE A 331 -15.36 -4.80 54.13
N SER A 332 -14.98 -3.96 55.08
CA SER A 332 -14.35 -4.36 56.35
C SER A 332 -14.63 -3.28 57.39
#